data_AF-A0A2W6DPN3-F1
#
_entry.id   AF-A0A2W6DPN3-F1
#
_cell.length_a   1.000
_cell.length_b   1.000
_cell.length_c   1.000
_cell.angle_alpha   90.00
_cell.angle_beta   90.00
_cell.angle_gamma   90.00
#
_symmetry.space_group_name_H-M   'P 1'
#
loop_
_entity.id
_entity.type
_entity.pdbx_description
1 polymer ?
#
loop_
_entity_poly.entity_id
_entity_poly.type
_entity_poly.pdbx_seq_one_letter_code
_entity_poly.pdbx_strand_id
1 'polypeptide(L)' 'MVTRPRRGTVYPRCSAGKRACPPEDCGGPWGYEDTLKALRSRKGWRYQQARELCSTKFNPEAFDRDAVNTALAALSDR' A
#
# COMPACT_ATOMS: atom_id res chain seq x y z
N MET A 1 -5.26 6.96 -21.80
CA MET A 1 -6.66 6.98 -22.24
C MET A 1 -7.49 7.56 -21.08
N VAL A 2 -8.01 8.79 -21.21
CA VAL A 2 -8.82 9.43 -20.16
C VAL A 2 -10.27 9.33 -20.59
N THR A 3 -11.09 8.60 -19.82
CA THR A 3 -12.51 8.43 -20.09
C THR A 3 -13.31 9.62 -19.56
N ARG A 4 -14.42 9.98 -20.24
CA ARG A 4 -15.32 11.03 -19.75
C ARG A 4 -15.83 10.70 -18.33
N PRO A 5 -15.94 11.69 -17.43
CA PRO A 5 -16.49 11.47 -16.09
C PRO A 5 -17.94 10.98 -16.21
N ARG A 6 -18.27 9.96 -15.42
CA ARG A 6 -19.63 9.42 -15.37
C ARG A 6 -20.48 10.25 -14.42
N ARG A 7 -21.66 10.68 -14.88
CA ARG A 7 -22.63 11.39 -14.03
C ARG A 7 -23.03 10.51 -12.84
N GLY A 8 -23.19 11.12 -11.66
CA GLY A 8 -23.55 10.41 -10.42
C GLY A 8 -22.43 9.56 -9.81
N THR A 9 -21.18 9.68 -10.28
CA THR A 9 -20.02 9.02 -9.67
C THR A 9 -19.27 9.98 -8.76
N VAL A 10 -18.96 9.54 -7.53
CA VAL A 10 -18.11 10.28 -6.59
C VAL A 10 -16.64 10.10 -6.98
N TYR A 11 -15.90 11.20 -7.02
CA TYR A 11 -14.48 11.25 -7.38
C TYR A 11 -13.67 11.89 -6.23
N PRO A 12 -12.38 11.56 -6.09
CA PRO A 12 -11.55 10.70 -6.94
C PRO A 12 -11.87 9.20 -6.83
N ARG A 13 -11.54 8.42 -7.88
CA ARG A 13 -11.67 6.95 -7.92
C ARG A 13 -10.39 6.31 -8.43
N CYS A 14 -9.94 5.28 -7.72
CA CYS A 14 -8.86 4.39 -8.14
C CYS A 14 -9.37 3.45 -9.24
N SER A 15 -8.79 3.54 -10.44
CA SER A 15 -9.11 2.68 -11.58
C SER A 15 -8.38 1.34 -11.52
N ALA A 16 -7.12 1.36 -11.09
CA ALA A 16 -6.25 0.20 -10.92
C ALA A 16 -5.12 0.53 -9.93
N GLY A 17 -4.47 -0.52 -9.43
CA GLY A 17 -3.26 -0.43 -8.61
C GLY A 17 -2.67 -1.81 -8.40
N LYS A 18 -1.50 -1.85 -7.77
CA LYS A 18 -0.78 -3.09 -7.46
C LYS A 18 0.17 -2.85 -6.30
N ARG A 19 0.41 -3.93 -5.54
CA ARG A 19 1.35 -3.99 -4.42
C ARG A 19 0.95 -3.08 -3.26
N ALA A 20 1.42 -3.43 -2.08
CA ALA A 20 1.22 -2.61 -0.90
C ALA A 20 2.09 -1.36 -0.98
N CYS A 21 1.60 -0.27 -0.38
CA CYS A 21 2.41 0.92 -0.14
C CYS A 21 3.59 0.52 0.76
N PRO A 22 4.82 1.01 0.48
CA PRO A 22 5.91 0.91 1.44
C PRO A 22 5.47 1.45 2.81
N PRO A 23 5.91 0.83 3.92
CA PRO A 23 5.68 1.38 5.24
C PRO A 23 6.25 2.79 5.35
N GLU A 24 5.61 3.61 6.18
CA GLU A 24 6.16 4.91 6.57
C GLU A 24 7.57 4.73 7.16
N ASP A 25 8.43 5.72 6.94
CA ASP A 25 9.80 5.75 7.45
C ASP A 25 10.68 4.54 7.07
N CYS A 26 10.36 3.85 5.98
CA CYS A 26 11.14 2.68 5.52
C CYS A 26 12.53 2.99 4.97
N GLY A 27 13.01 4.24 5.03
CA GLY A 27 14.31 4.65 4.50
C GLY A 27 14.34 4.77 2.97
N GLY A 28 13.21 5.07 2.36
CA GLY A 28 13.08 5.26 0.91
C GLY A 28 13.15 3.95 0.11
N PRO A 29 13.38 4.02 -1.21
CA PRO A 29 13.32 2.85 -2.10
C PRO A 29 14.29 1.72 -1.72
N TRP A 30 15.53 2.08 -1.35
CA TRP A 30 16.56 1.12 -0.95
C TRP A 30 16.25 0.46 0.40
N GLY A 31 15.84 1.25 1.39
CA GLY A 31 15.45 0.71 2.69
C GLY A 31 14.22 -0.20 2.61
N TYR A 32 13.25 0.12 1.73
CA TYR A 32 12.14 -0.78 1.45
C TYR A 32 12.60 -2.09 0.81
N GLU A 33 13.53 -2.06 -0.15
CA GLU A 33 14.06 -3.29 -0.76
C GLU A 33 14.78 -4.18 0.27
N ASP A 34 15.57 -3.58 1.16
CA ASP A 34 16.25 -4.28 2.24
C ASP A 34 15.26 -4.87 3.25
N THR A 35 14.19 -4.14 3.57
CA THR A 35 13.07 -4.63 4.39
C THR A 35 12.43 -5.85 3.74
N LEU A 36 12.18 -5.84 2.42
CA LEU A 36 11.63 -7.00 1.70
C LEU A 36 12.59 -8.19 1.69
N LYS A 37 13.90 -7.96 1.54
CA LYS A 37 14.93 -9.01 1.66
C LYS A 37 14.94 -9.61 3.07
N ALA A 38 14.84 -8.79 4.10
CA ALA A 38 14.80 -9.21 5.49
C ALA A 38 13.52 -9.99 5.84
N LEU A 39 12.34 -9.55 5.36
CA LEU A 39 11.08 -10.28 5.54
C LEU A 39 11.13 -11.68 4.90
N ARG A 40 11.80 -11.81 3.74
CA ARG A 40 12.00 -13.10 3.06
C ARG A 40 12.94 -14.05 3.80
N SER A 41 13.94 -13.53 4.51
CA SER A 41 14.88 -14.38 5.27
C SER A 41 14.21 -15.05 6.48
N ARG A 42 13.14 -14.45 7.01
CA ARG A 42 12.35 -14.92 8.16
C ARG A 42 13.16 -15.16 9.44
N LYS A 43 14.37 -14.61 9.53
CA LYS A 43 15.29 -14.81 10.68
C LYS A 43 16.32 -13.69 10.83
N GLY A 44 16.88 -13.59 12.04
CA GLY A 44 17.93 -12.63 12.39
C GLY A 44 17.42 -11.24 12.78
N TRP A 45 18.32 -10.38 13.21
CA TRP A 45 17.99 -9.05 13.73
C TRP A 45 17.28 -8.15 12.69
N ARG A 46 17.70 -8.23 11.42
CA ARG A 46 17.06 -7.48 10.32
C ARG A 46 15.62 -7.91 10.08
N TYR A 47 15.29 -9.19 10.26
CA TYR A 47 13.91 -9.67 10.15
C TYR A 47 13.03 -9.10 11.26
N GLN A 48 13.56 -9.03 12.50
CA GLN A 48 12.83 -8.42 13.63
C GLN A 48 12.59 -6.93 13.36
N GLN A 49 13.61 -6.20 12.94
CA GLN A 49 13.47 -4.78 12.58
C GLN A 49 12.45 -4.58 11.44
N ALA A 50 12.48 -5.42 10.40
CA ALA A 50 11.50 -5.37 9.32
C ALA A 50 10.07 -5.71 9.78
N ARG A 51 9.91 -6.55 10.80
CA ARG A 51 8.62 -6.92 11.43
C ARG A 51 8.10 -5.89 12.42
N GLU A 52 8.97 -5.02 12.93
CA GLU A 52 8.57 -3.86 13.73
C GLU A 52 8.11 -2.74 12.80
N LEU A 53 8.86 -2.49 11.73
CA LEU A 53 8.53 -1.50 10.71
C LEU A 53 7.27 -1.88 9.92
N CYS A 54 7.17 -3.15 9.51
CA CYS A 54 6.00 -3.68 8.83
C CYS A 54 5.07 -4.33 9.83
N SER A 55 3.77 -3.99 9.81
CA SER A 55 2.78 -4.71 10.62
C SER A 55 2.86 -6.23 10.38
N THR A 56 2.44 -7.02 11.36
CA THR A 56 2.53 -8.50 11.30
C THR A 56 1.76 -9.14 10.14
N LYS A 57 0.84 -8.38 9.53
CA LYS A 57 -0.01 -8.75 8.39
C LYS A 57 0.44 -8.13 7.07
N PHE A 58 1.60 -7.48 7.03
CA PHE A 58 2.10 -6.84 5.81
C PHE A 58 2.36 -7.87 4.71
N ASN A 59 1.67 -7.69 3.58
CA ASN A 59 1.89 -8.44 2.36
C ASN A 59 2.30 -7.46 1.25
N PRO A 60 3.55 -7.51 0.75
CA PRO A 60 4.04 -6.60 -0.29
C PRO A 60 3.23 -6.62 -1.58
N GLU A 61 2.51 -7.72 -1.87
CA GLU A 61 1.72 -7.89 -3.08
C GLU A 61 0.23 -7.54 -2.87
N ALA A 62 -0.20 -7.27 -1.64
CA ALA A 62 -1.59 -6.96 -1.36
C ALA A 62 -1.98 -5.58 -1.90
N PHE A 63 -3.09 -5.54 -2.63
CA PHE A 63 -3.75 -4.31 -3.06
C PHE A 63 -5.24 -4.57 -3.22
N ASP A 64 -6.08 -3.75 -2.60
CA ASP A 64 -7.54 -3.83 -2.70
C ASP A 64 -8.09 -2.50 -3.23
N ARG A 65 -8.54 -2.53 -4.49
CA ARG A 65 -9.09 -1.37 -5.18
C ARG A 65 -10.41 -0.91 -4.55
N ASP A 66 -11.23 -1.84 -4.08
CA ASP A 66 -12.57 -1.54 -3.59
C ASP A 66 -12.49 -0.94 -2.18
N ALA A 67 -11.56 -1.43 -1.35
CA ALA A 67 -11.21 -0.80 -0.08
C ALA A 67 -10.70 0.65 -0.28
N VAL A 68 -9.79 0.86 -1.25
CA VAL A 68 -9.29 2.21 -1.58
C VAL A 68 -10.43 3.13 -2.05
N ASN A 69 -11.28 2.66 -2.95
CA ASN A 69 -12.41 3.46 -3.45
C ASN A 69 -13.43 3.79 -2.36
N THR A 70 -13.63 2.90 -1.40
CA THR A 70 -14.47 3.17 -0.21
C THR A 70 -13.86 4.30 0.63
N ALA A 71 -12.55 4.24 0.90
CA ALA A 71 -11.85 5.27 1.65
C ALA A 71 -11.84 6.62 0.92
N LEU A 72 -11.66 6.63 -0.40
CA LEU A 72 -11.72 7.85 -1.21
C LEU A 72 -13.11 8.48 -1.22
N ALA A 73 -14.18 7.67 -1.32
CA ALA A 73 -15.55 8.19 -1.27
C ALA A 73 -15.86 8.89 0.06
N ALA A 74 -15.40 8.32 1.18
CA ALA A 74 -15.59 8.91 2.52
C ALA A 74 -14.86 10.26 2.72
N LEU A 75 -13.89 10.61 1.88
CA LEU A 75 -13.22 11.92 1.88
C LEU A 75 -13.98 12.97 1.06
N SER A 76 -14.79 12.53 0.09
CA SER A 76 -15.57 13.40 -0.78
C SER A 76 -16.91 13.85 -0.18
N ASP A 77 -17.34 13.24 0.93
CA ASP A 77 -18.54 13.61 1.70
C ASP A 77 -18.27 14.73 2.74
N ARG A 78 -17.11 15.40 2.66
CA ARG A 78 -16.74 16.55 3.50
C ARG A 78 -16.78 17.84 2.70
#